data_AF-A0A523ZXR3-F1
#
_entry.id   AF-A0A523ZXR3-F1
#
_cell.length_a   1.000
_cell.length_b   1.000
_cell.length_c   1.000
_cell.angle_alpha   90.00
_cell.angle_beta   90.00
_cell.angle_gamma   90.00
#
_symmetry.space_group_name_H-M   'P 1'
#
loop_
_entity.id
_entity.type
_entity.pdbx_description
1 polymer ?
#
loop_
_entity_poly.entity_id
_entity_poly.type
_entity_poly.pdbx_seq_one_letter_code
_entity_poly.pdbx_strand_id
1 'polypeptide(L)'
;MVSLEEEILKRYAQKSEEPSSAAGGEGKETASLEDMILGGDAASDGPEEREAPEEDILERYTSEDPESVEAPEPVAEPSPGGDEEMTPGEDLEIDALAIERPAPAMEPRRGPPAMPASPEEVVETLRRLREDVGQISELSAEEENIVAAFSLAFLKLMEPLTKALPVDVSVLPRELGLVERANVVPKGDLVLLYADGRMESVDLTERDNRDLLITVVSDVMPRFNNLISQRRDKIEERITFLSSVTRELQTIADSFETVG
;
A
#
# COMPACT_ATOMS: atom_id res chain seq x y z
N MET A 1 9.66 -17.49 17.94
CA MET A 1 8.74 -17.27 16.80
C MET A 1 9.33 -16.12 15.99
N VAL A 2 9.64 -16.34 14.71
CA VAL A 2 10.15 -15.29 13.83
C VAL A 2 8.98 -14.34 13.53
N SER A 3 9.21 -13.02 13.56
CA SER A 3 8.15 -12.05 13.26
C SER A 3 7.70 -12.24 11.81
N LEU A 4 6.38 -12.24 11.54
CA LEU A 4 5.83 -12.36 10.18
C LEU A 4 6.42 -11.30 9.23
N GLU A 5 6.74 -10.12 9.77
CA GLU A 5 7.42 -9.05 9.03
C GLU A 5 8.81 -9.48 8.54
N GLU A 6 9.58 -10.20 9.36
CA GLU A 6 10.88 -10.75 8.97
C GLU A 6 10.74 -11.83 7.89
N GLU A 7 9.69 -12.65 7.94
CA GLU A 7 9.50 -13.69 6.92
C GLU A 7 9.09 -13.12 5.56
N ILE A 8 8.29 -12.05 5.54
CA ILE A 8 7.95 -11.30 4.32
C ILE A 8 9.22 -10.66 3.73
N LEU A 9 10.02 -9.98 4.55
CA LEU A 9 11.28 -9.35 4.12
C LEU A 9 12.29 -10.38 3.59
N LYS A 10 12.42 -11.53 4.26
CA LYS A 10 13.37 -12.58 3.88
C LYS A 10 13.05 -13.20 2.52
N ARG A 11 11.77 -13.38 2.20
CA ARG A 11 11.36 -13.94 0.90
C ARG A 11 11.44 -12.91 -0.23
N TYR A 12 11.21 -11.63 0.05
CA TYR A 12 11.39 -10.57 -0.95
C TYR A 12 12.86 -10.38 -1.34
N ALA A 13 13.80 -10.48 -0.40
CA ALA A 13 15.23 -10.38 -0.69
C ALA A 13 15.76 -11.53 -1.57
N GLN A 14 15.21 -12.74 -1.41
CA GLN A 14 15.62 -13.92 -2.20
C GLN A 14 15.11 -13.89 -3.65
N LYS A 15 14.02 -13.17 -3.94
CA LYS A 15 13.42 -13.12 -5.28
C LYS A 15 14.11 -12.10 -6.22
N SER A 16 14.93 -11.20 -5.69
CA SER A 16 15.67 -10.18 -6.47
C SER A 16 17.02 -10.65 -7.02
N GLU A 17 17.50 -11.85 -6.70
CA GLU A 17 18.83 -12.34 -7.09
C GLU A 17 18.85 -13.38 -8.24
N GLU A 18 17.73 -13.61 -8.94
CA GLU A 18 17.76 -14.46 -10.14
C GLU A 18 18.05 -13.62 -11.40
N PRO A 19 19.26 -13.68 -11.99
CA PRO A 19 19.51 -13.06 -13.27
C PRO A 19 18.76 -13.81 -14.38
N SER A 20 17.81 -13.10 -15.00
CA SER A 20 17.17 -13.48 -16.25
C SER A 20 18.23 -13.59 -17.35
N SER A 21 18.72 -14.80 -17.60
CA SER A 21 19.59 -15.12 -18.73
C SER A 21 18.78 -15.82 -19.83
N ALA A 22 18.39 -15.09 -20.87
CA ALA A 22 18.05 -15.69 -22.16
C ALA A 22 18.07 -14.68 -23.32
N ALA A 23 19.04 -14.90 -24.23
CA ALA A 23 19.04 -14.65 -25.68
C ALA A 23 18.80 -13.20 -26.19
N GLY A 24 19.65 -12.58 -27.00
CA GLY A 24 20.50 -13.12 -28.07
C GLY A 24 19.86 -12.80 -29.42
N GLY A 25 20.44 -11.87 -30.19
CA GLY A 25 19.97 -11.52 -31.54
C GLY A 25 20.65 -10.30 -32.15
N GLU A 26 21.85 -10.50 -32.69
CA GLU A 26 22.60 -9.57 -33.54
C GLU A 26 21.91 -9.32 -34.89
N GLY A 27 22.10 -8.15 -35.51
CA GLY A 27 21.98 -8.03 -36.97
C GLY A 27 21.66 -6.65 -37.58
N LYS A 28 22.72 -5.85 -37.80
CA LYS A 28 23.05 -5.07 -39.02
C LYS A 28 22.12 -3.96 -39.56
N GLU A 29 22.60 -2.72 -39.52
CA GLU A 29 23.18 -1.94 -40.65
C GLU A 29 22.16 -1.49 -41.70
N THR A 30 21.93 -0.17 -41.80
CA THR A 30 22.48 0.65 -42.91
C THR A 30 22.43 2.13 -42.54
N ALA A 31 23.52 2.81 -42.87
CA ALA A 31 23.76 4.24 -42.74
C ALA A 31 22.79 5.11 -43.57
N SER A 32 22.69 6.40 -43.23
CA SER A 32 23.40 7.45 -43.98
C SER A 32 23.00 8.87 -43.56
N LEU A 33 24.04 9.71 -43.52
CA LEU A 33 24.11 11.15 -43.82
C LEU A 33 22.83 11.98 -43.71
N GLU A 34 22.84 12.91 -42.77
CA GLU A 34 22.60 14.34 -43.02
C GLU A 34 23.21 15.08 -41.81
N ASP A 35 24.38 15.65 -42.04
CA ASP A 35 24.55 17.11 -42.13
C ASP A 35 24.61 17.75 -40.74
N MET A 36 25.83 18.15 -40.37
CA MET A 36 26.19 19.57 -40.29
C MET A 36 25.47 20.24 -39.11
N ILE A 37 26.24 20.65 -38.11
CA ILE A 37 26.31 22.05 -37.64
C ILE A 37 27.17 22.12 -36.36
N LEU A 38 28.29 22.83 -36.53
CA LEU A 38 29.07 23.58 -35.54
C LEU A 38 30.03 22.81 -34.61
N GLY A 39 31.30 22.88 -35.01
CA GLY A 39 32.43 22.84 -34.10
C GLY A 39 32.52 24.11 -33.24
N GLY A 40 33.32 23.99 -32.18
CA GLY A 40 33.68 25.10 -31.31
C GLY A 40 34.36 24.60 -30.05
N ASP A 41 35.67 24.34 -30.15
CA ASP A 41 36.59 24.08 -29.06
C ASP A 41 36.47 25.09 -27.91
N ALA A 42 36.43 24.58 -26.68
CA ALA A 42 37.11 25.22 -25.56
C ALA A 42 37.41 24.17 -24.48
N ALA A 43 38.69 23.86 -24.36
CA ALA A 43 39.28 23.14 -23.26
C ALA A 43 38.87 23.73 -21.90
N SER A 44 38.44 22.87 -20.98
CA SER A 44 38.59 23.13 -19.55
C SER A 44 39.05 21.86 -18.88
N ASP A 45 40.36 21.82 -18.70
CA ASP A 45 41.11 21.09 -17.70
C ASP A 45 40.34 21.04 -16.37
N GLY A 46 40.01 19.85 -15.91
CA GLY A 46 39.31 19.59 -14.66
C GLY A 46 40.06 18.49 -13.91
N PRO A 47 40.47 18.71 -12.65
CA PRO A 47 41.44 17.85 -12.00
C PRO A 47 40.86 16.49 -11.61
N GLU A 48 41.70 15.50 -11.91
CA GLU A 48 41.82 14.18 -11.34
C GLU A 48 41.56 14.09 -9.83
N GLU A 49 41.06 12.91 -9.46
CA GLU A 49 41.25 12.21 -8.18
C GLU A 49 40.53 12.77 -6.94
N ARG A 50 39.59 11.97 -6.44
CA ARG A 50 39.85 11.07 -5.30
C ARG A 50 38.68 10.12 -5.08
N GLU A 51 38.90 8.86 -5.47
CA GLU A 51 38.17 7.72 -4.93
C GLU A 51 38.47 7.65 -3.42
N ALA A 52 37.43 7.75 -2.60
CA ALA A 52 37.54 7.43 -1.18
C ALA A 52 37.39 5.91 -1.01
N PRO A 53 38.24 5.27 -0.20
CA PRO A 53 38.18 3.83 0.01
C PRO A 53 36.92 3.45 0.78
N GLU A 54 36.25 2.40 0.29
CA GLU A 54 35.23 1.64 1.03
C GLU A 54 35.89 1.00 2.24
N GLU A 55 35.74 1.60 3.42
CA GLU A 55 36.09 0.93 4.67
C GLU A 55 34.98 -0.05 5.06
N ASP A 56 35.37 -1.30 4.88
CA ASP A 56 34.89 -2.54 5.45
C ASP A 56 34.64 -2.40 6.98
N ILE A 57 33.42 -2.02 7.38
CA ILE A 57 32.96 -2.12 8.78
C ILE A 57 32.22 -3.44 8.92
N LEU A 58 32.99 -4.53 8.90
CA LEU A 58 32.54 -5.87 9.22
C LEU A 58 33.17 -6.27 10.55
N GLU A 59 32.74 -5.66 11.66
CA GLU A 59 33.12 -6.12 13.00
C GLU A 59 31.96 -6.10 14.00
N ARG A 60 31.64 -7.33 14.43
CA ARG A 60 31.34 -7.70 15.83
C ARG A 60 30.00 -7.23 16.40
N TYR A 61 28.95 -8.00 16.10
CA TYR A 61 27.97 -8.33 17.14
C TYR A 61 28.45 -9.58 17.85
N THR A 62 29.02 -9.33 19.02
CA THR A 62 29.33 -10.31 20.06
C THR A 62 28.07 -11.07 20.43
N SER A 63 28.24 -12.38 20.51
CA SER A 63 27.31 -13.34 21.10
C SER A 63 27.04 -12.95 22.56
N GLU A 64 25.84 -12.50 22.86
CA GLU A 64 25.31 -12.51 24.22
C GLU A 64 24.26 -13.61 24.32
N ASP A 65 24.60 -14.60 25.14
CA ASP A 65 23.72 -15.65 25.63
C ASP A 65 22.39 -15.06 26.15
N PRO A 66 21.23 -15.55 25.70
CA PRO A 66 20.01 -15.35 26.46
C PRO A 66 20.05 -16.29 27.67
N GLU A 67 20.34 -15.72 28.84
CA GLU A 67 19.97 -16.30 30.12
C GLU A 67 18.48 -16.68 30.11
N SER A 68 18.24 -17.99 30.12
CA SER A 68 17.17 -18.71 30.81
C SER A 68 16.15 -17.83 31.56
N VAL A 69 15.12 -17.37 30.86
CA VAL A 69 13.90 -16.88 31.52
C VAL A 69 12.97 -18.08 31.69
N GLU A 70 12.73 -18.42 32.96
CA GLU A 70 11.87 -19.49 33.44
C GLU A 70 10.47 -19.43 32.82
N ALA A 71 10.02 -20.60 32.37
CA ALA A 71 8.66 -20.82 31.91
C ALA A 71 7.68 -20.66 33.09
N PRO A 72 6.61 -19.85 32.97
CA PRO A 72 5.52 -19.89 33.93
C PRO A 72 4.72 -21.19 33.79
N GLU A 73 4.49 -21.83 34.92
CA GLU A 73 3.76 -23.09 35.09
C GLU A 73 2.34 -23.05 34.49
N PRO A 74 1.82 -24.19 33.98
CA PRO A 74 0.44 -24.30 33.53
C PRO A 74 -0.52 -24.28 34.71
N VAL A 75 -1.31 -23.20 34.82
CA VAL A 75 -2.41 -23.12 35.78
C VAL A 75 -3.57 -24.00 35.30
N ALA A 76 -4.01 -24.85 36.21
CA ALA A 76 -4.96 -25.92 36.05
C ALA A 76 -6.34 -25.50 35.54
N GLU A 77 -6.92 -26.39 34.73
CA GLU A 77 -8.35 -26.48 34.43
C GLU A 77 -9.20 -26.65 35.69
N PRO A 78 -10.37 -26.02 35.75
CA PRO A 78 -11.53 -26.62 36.39
C PRO A 78 -12.63 -26.95 35.36
N SER A 79 -12.77 -28.25 35.12
CA SER A 79 -13.96 -29.10 34.98
C SER A 79 -15.31 -28.58 34.44
N PRO A 80 -16.05 -29.48 33.73
CA PRO A 80 -17.36 -29.24 33.14
C PRO A 80 -18.49 -29.42 34.17
N GLY A 81 -19.57 -28.64 34.02
CA GLY A 81 -20.79 -28.83 34.79
C GLY A 81 -21.84 -27.79 34.44
N GLY A 82 -22.88 -28.21 33.73
CA GLY A 82 -23.99 -27.35 33.34
C GLY A 82 -24.95 -28.06 32.39
N ASP A 83 -25.53 -29.17 32.88
CA ASP A 83 -26.76 -29.74 32.35
C ASP A 83 -27.89 -28.73 32.55
N GLU A 84 -28.43 -28.14 31.48
CA GLU A 84 -29.76 -27.53 31.50
C GLU A 84 -30.58 -27.96 30.27
N GLU A 85 -31.47 -28.89 30.57
CA GLU A 85 -32.85 -29.02 30.11
C GLU A 85 -33.14 -29.06 28.59
N MET A 86 -33.38 -30.30 28.14
CA MET A 86 -34.37 -30.59 27.09
C MET A 86 -35.74 -30.04 27.50
N THR A 87 -36.33 -29.21 26.64
CA THR A 87 -37.79 -29.12 26.54
C THR A 87 -38.24 -29.83 25.26
N PRO A 88 -39.16 -30.81 25.35
CA PRO A 88 -39.74 -31.48 24.21
C PRO A 88 -41.07 -30.85 23.80
N GLY A 89 -41.23 -30.68 22.49
CA GLY A 89 -42.51 -30.82 21.80
C GLY A 89 -43.50 -29.67 21.91
N GLU A 90 -43.66 -28.93 20.81
CA GLU A 90 -45.00 -28.63 20.30
C GLU A 90 -45.00 -28.82 18.78
N ASP A 91 -45.59 -29.95 18.40
CA ASP A 91 -46.20 -30.15 17.09
C ASP A 91 -47.28 -29.06 16.90
N LEU A 92 -47.17 -28.27 15.83
CA LEU A 92 -48.33 -27.59 15.28
C LEU A 92 -48.44 -27.88 13.79
N GLU A 93 -49.58 -28.49 13.52
CA GLU A 93 -50.11 -28.95 12.26
C GLU A 93 -50.21 -27.82 11.22
N ILE A 94 -49.67 -28.13 10.04
CA ILE A 94 -50.27 -27.99 8.71
C ILE A 94 -51.68 -27.35 8.70
N ASP A 95 -51.76 -26.11 8.21
CA ASP A 95 -52.94 -25.57 7.51
C ASP A 95 -52.42 -24.90 6.22
N ALA A 96 -52.41 -25.61 5.11
CA ALA A 96 -53.48 -25.56 4.11
C ALA A 96 -53.65 -24.16 3.48
N LEU A 97 -53.05 -24.02 2.30
CA LEU A 97 -53.65 -23.35 1.13
C LEU A 97 -54.07 -21.88 1.31
N ALA A 98 -53.11 -21.00 1.57
CA ALA A 98 -53.25 -19.59 1.20
C ALA A 98 -52.87 -19.40 -0.28
N ILE A 99 -53.86 -19.71 -1.12
CA ILE A 99 -54.14 -19.18 -2.46
C ILE A 99 -53.14 -18.08 -2.89
N GLU A 100 -52.25 -18.42 -3.82
CA GLU A 100 -51.61 -17.44 -4.69
C GLU A 100 -52.71 -16.59 -5.31
N ARG A 101 -52.90 -15.37 -4.80
CA ARG A 101 -53.59 -14.34 -5.55
C ARG A 101 -52.65 -13.97 -6.71
N PRO A 102 -53.01 -14.23 -7.98
CA PRO A 102 -52.28 -13.64 -9.08
C PRO A 102 -52.37 -12.12 -8.90
N ALA A 103 -51.21 -11.49 -8.74
CA ALA A 103 -51.10 -10.05 -8.82
C ALA A 103 -51.82 -9.60 -10.12
N PRO A 104 -52.65 -8.53 -10.07
CA PRO A 104 -53.27 -8.02 -11.28
C PRO A 104 -52.15 -7.72 -12.27
N ALA A 105 -52.22 -8.38 -13.44
CA ALA A 105 -51.35 -8.11 -14.57
C ALA A 105 -51.33 -6.60 -14.79
N MET A 106 -50.23 -5.94 -14.41
CA MET A 106 -49.97 -4.57 -14.82
C MET A 106 -49.88 -4.61 -16.33
N GLU A 107 -50.95 -4.19 -16.98
CA GLU A 107 -50.92 -3.84 -18.40
C GLU A 107 -49.69 -2.94 -18.61
N PRO A 108 -48.82 -3.24 -19.59
CA PRO A 108 -47.76 -2.32 -19.94
C PRO A 108 -48.43 -1.02 -20.34
N ARG A 109 -48.38 -0.03 -19.47
CA ARG A 109 -48.71 1.36 -19.79
C ARG A 109 -47.80 1.74 -20.94
N ARG A 110 -48.31 1.57 -22.16
CA ARG A 110 -47.74 2.16 -23.37
C ARG A 110 -47.78 3.66 -23.12
N GLY A 111 -46.66 4.19 -22.64
CA GLY A 111 -46.39 5.61 -22.72
C GLY A 111 -46.60 6.07 -24.16
N PRO A 112 -46.98 7.34 -24.36
CA PRO A 112 -47.16 7.89 -25.69
C PRO A 112 -45.94 7.56 -26.56
N PRO A 113 -46.13 7.18 -27.84
CA PRO A 113 -45.03 6.84 -28.72
C PRO A 113 -44.01 7.97 -28.70
N ALA A 114 -42.77 7.65 -28.33
CA ALA A 114 -41.66 8.59 -28.42
C ALA A 114 -41.66 9.15 -29.85
N MET A 115 -41.94 10.44 -29.98
CA MET A 115 -41.87 11.09 -31.28
C MET A 115 -40.45 10.90 -31.82
N PRO A 116 -40.30 10.58 -33.12
CA PRO A 116 -38.98 10.46 -33.71
C PRO A 116 -38.25 11.80 -33.50
N ALA A 117 -37.08 11.74 -32.86
CA ALA A 117 -36.26 12.92 -32.61
C ALA A 117 -36.07 13.68 -33.93
N SER A 118 -36.30 15.00 -33.91
CA SER A 118 -36.05 15.81 -35.09
C SER A 118 -34.57 15.74 -35.46
N PRO A 119 -34.20 15.85 -36.75
CA PRO A 119 -32.79 15.82 -37.15
C PRO A 119 -31.96 16.91 -36.43
N GLU A 120 -32.57 18.05 -36.09
CA GLU A 120 -31.95 19.11 -35.30
C GLU A 120 -31.66 18.68 -33.85
N GLU A 121 -32.59 17.98 -33.19
CA GLU A 121 -32.39 17.43 -31.85
C GLU A 121 -31.27 16.39 -31.82
N VAL A 122 -31.16 15.57 -32.87
CA VAL A 122 -30.07 14.59 -33.01
C VAL A 122 -28.73 15.33 -33.12
N VAL A 123 -28.64 16.37 -33.94
CA VAL A 123 -27.41 17.16 -34.10
C VAL A 123 -27.01 17.86 -32.80
N GLU A 124 -27.98 18.42 -32.08
CA GLU A 124 -27.74 19.06 -30.78
C GLU A 124 -27.26 18.04 -29.74
N THR A 125 -27.85 16.85 -29.70
CA THR A 125 -27.41 15.76 -28.82
C THR A 125 -25.98 15.32 -29.14
N LEU A 126 -25.62 15.20 -30.42
CA LEU A 126 -24.25 14.86 -30.84
C LEU A 126 -23.24 15.95 -30.48
N ARG A 127 -23.63 17.23 -30.54
CA ARG A 127 -22.76 18.33 -30.11
C ARG A 127 -22.48 18.28 -28.61
N ARG A 128 -23.51 18.03 -27.79
CA ARG A 128 -23.36 17.86 -26.34
C ARG A 128 -22.51 16.64 -26.02
N LEU A 129 -22.77 15.51 -26.65
CA LEU A 129 -21.97 14.30 -26.47
C LEU A 129 -20.49 14.54 -26.79
N ARG A 130 -20.20 15.26 -27.88
CA ARG A 130 -18.81 15.62 -28.23
C ARG A 130 -18.16 16.51 -27.16
N GLU A 131 -18.89 17.47 -26.62
CA GLU A 131 -18.43 18.34 -25.54
C GLU A 131 -18.15 17.54 -24.26
N ASP A 132 -19.11 16.69 -23.84
CA ASP A 132 -18.99 15.85 -22.66
C ASP A 132 -17.77 14.90 -22.77
N VAL A 133 -17.56 14.30 -23.95
CA VAL A 133 -16.37 13.46 -24.21
C VAL A 133 -15.07 14.27 -24.09
N GLY A 134 -15.06 15.52 -24.57
CA GLY A 134 -13.93 16.43 -24.41
C GLY A 134 -13.63 16.70 -22.93
N GLN A 135 -14.64 17.05 -22.15
CA GLN A 135 -14.51 17.32 -20.72
C GLN A 135 -14.06 16.09 -19.93
N ILE A 136 -14.60 14.91 -20.23
CA ILE A 136 -14.17 13.65 -19.60
C ILE A 136 -12.69 13.39 -19.89
N SER A 137 -12.22 13.64 -21.11
CA SER A 137 -10.82 13.47 -21.47
C SER A 137 -9.91 14.42 -20.69
N GLU A 138 -10.30 15.67 -20.52
CA GLU A 138 -9.56 16.66 -19.74
C GLU A 138 -9.50 16.25 -18.25
N LEU A 139 -10.64 15.88 -17.67
CA LEU A 139 -10.72 15.43 -16.28
C LEU A 139 -9.89 14.16 -16.03
N SER A 140 -9.91 13.21 -16.96
CA SER A 140 -9.15 11.96 -16.85
C SER A 140 -7.63 12.21 -16.88
N ALA A 141 -7.18 13.19 -17.67
CA ALA A 141 -5.78 13.58 -17.71
C ALA A 141 -5.35 14.32 -16.43
N GLU A 142 -6.23 15.16 -15.89
CA GLU A 142 -5.96 15.85 -14.62
C GLU A 142 -5.92 14.86 -13.44
N GLU A 143 -6.87 13.93 -13.37
CA GLU A 143 -6.88 12.87 -12.36
C GLU A 143 -5.59 12.04 -12.41
N GLU A 144 -5.13 11.67 -13.61
CA GLU A 144 -3.86 10.97 -13.81
C GLU A 144 -2.68 11.69 -13.16
N ASN A 145 -2.57 13.00 -13.37
CA ASN A 145 -1.52 13.81 -12.79
C ASN A 145 -1.64 13.90 -11.26
N ILE A 146 -2.86 14.09 -10.75
CA ILE A 146 -3.12 14.19 -9.31
C ILE A 146 -2.79 12.87 -8.62
N VAL A 147 -3.23 11.73 -9.15
CA VAL A 147 -2.99 10.41 -8.57
C VAL A 147 -1.50 10.07 -8.60
N ALA A 148 -0.78 10.39 -9.68
CA ALA A 148 0.66 10.19 -9.75
C ALA A 148 1.41 11.05 -8.72
N ALA A 149 1.06 12.33 -8.59
CA ALA A 149 1.67 13.22 -7.60
C ALA A 149 1.35 12.76 -6.16
N PHE A 150 0.10 12.38 -5.92
CA PHE A 150 -0.36 11.89 -4.62
C PHE A 150 0.37 10.60 -4.21
N SER A 151 0.37 9.58 -5.07
CA SER A 151 1.01 8.29 -4.77
C SER A 151 2.49 8.46 -4.48
N LEU A 152 3.21 9.23 -5.30
CA LEU A 152 4.62 9.54 -5.07
C LEU A 152 4.86 10.21 -3.72
N ALA A 153 4.04 11.21 -3.37
CA ALA A 153 4.16 11.92 -2.10
C ALA A 153 3.86 10.99 -0.91
N PHE A 154 2.78 10.21 -0.98
CA PHE A 154 2.38 9.27 0.05
C PHE A 154 3.46 8.23 0.33
N LEU A 155 4.00 7.60 -0.72
CA LEU A 155 5.03 6.57 -0.60
C LEU A 155 6.33 7.11 -0.01
N LYS A 156 6.76 8.31 -0.43
CA LYS A 156 7.92 9.00 0.16
C LYS A 156 7.74 9.31 1.65
N LEU A 157 6.52 9.62 2.07
CA LEU A 157 6.22 9.86 3.48
C LEU A 157 6.18 8.54 4.28
N MET A 158 5.80 7.42 3.66
CA MET A 158 5.79 6.11 4.30
C MET A 158 7.19 5.57 4.60
N GLU A 159 8.14 5.76 3.69
CA GLU A 159 9.49 5.19 3.75
C GLU A 159 10.21 5.36 5.12
N PRO A 160 10.26 6.56 5.74
CA PRO A 160 10.92 6.74 7.03
C PRO A 160 10.09 6.27 8.24
N LEU A 161 8.81 5.93 8.05
CA LEU A 161 7.87 5.66 9.14
C LEU A 161 7.60 4.17 9.35
N THR A 162 7.45 3.40 8.28
CA THR A 162 7.15 1.97 8.36
C THR A 162 7.61 1.21 7.13
N LYS A 163 7.90 -0.09 7.30
CA LYS A 163 8.22 -0.99 6.19
C LYS A 163 6.99 -1.49 5.45
N ALA A 164 5.86 -1.55 6.15
CA ALA A 164 4.58 -1.99 5.62
C ALA A 164 3.44 -1.37 6.44
N LEU A 165 2.28 -1.18 5.82
CA LEU A 165 1.09 -0.65 6.47
C LEU A 165 -0.08 -1.61 6.23
N PRO A 166 -0.65 -2.21 7.28
CA PRO A 166 -1.71 -3.20 7.12
C PRO A 166 -2.99 -2.55 6.64
N VAL A 167 -3.60 -3.18 5.65
CA VAL A 167 -4.89 -2.80 5.04
C VAL A 167 -5.98 -3.72 5.56
N ASP A 168 -7.14 -3.16 5.85
CA ASP A 168 -8.32 -3.96 6.15
C ASP A 168 -8.77 -4.75 4.92
N VAL A 169 -8.88 -6.08 5.07
CA VAL A 169 -9.32 -6.95 3.96
C VAL A 169 -10.77 -6.65 3.55
N SER A 170 -11.59 -6.12 4.46
CA SER A 170 -13.00 -5.81 4.18
C SER A 170 -13.19 -4.67 3.18
N VAL A 171 -12.17 -3.82 2.98
CA VAL A 171 -12.21 -2.74 1.97
C VAL A 171 -11.75 -3.20 0.59
N LEU A 172 -11.18 -4.40 0.47
CA LEU A 172 -10.67 -4.88 -0.81
C LEU A 172 -11.79 -5.33 -1.76
N PRO A 173 -11.63 -5.12 -3.08
CA PRO A 173 -12.55 -5.65 -4.07
C PRO A 173 -12.68 -7.17 -3.98
N ARG A 174 -13.90 -7.69 -4.14
CA ARG A 174 -14.19 -9.13 -4.02
C ARG A 174 -13.56 -9.94 -5.15
N GLU A 175 -13.24 -9.28 -6.26
CA GLU A 175 -12.61 -9.83 -7.45
C GLU A 175 -11.20 -10.34 -7.17
N LEU A 176 -10.53 -9.82 -6.14
CA LEU A 176 -9.22 -10.30 -5.68
C LEU A 176 -9.31 -11.67 -5.00
N GLY A 177 -10.51 -12.14 -4.63
CA GLY A 177 -10.72 -13.45 -4.02
C GLY A 177 -10.59 -13.45 -2.49
N LEU A 178 -10.30 -14.63 -1.93
CA LEU A 178 -10.24 -14.83 -0.47
C LEU A 178 -8.87 -14.44 0.09
N VAL A 179 -8.67 -13.12 0.21
CA VAL A 179 -7.51 -12.53 0.88
C VAL A 179 -7.61 -12.75 2.39
N GLU A 180 -6.53 -13.20 3.02
CA GLU A 180 -6.41 -13.32 4.47
C GLU A 180 -5.77 -12.06 5.09
N ARG A 181 -4.76 -11.50 4.42
CA ARG A 181 -4.06 -10.28 4.86
C ARG A 181 -3.62 -9.44 3.67
N ALA A 182 -3.55 -8.13 3.89
CA ALA A 182 -3.07 -7.18 2.91
C ALA A 182 -2.21 -6.10 3.56
N ASN A 183 -1.13 -5.71 2.89
CA ASN A 183 -0.23 -4.66 3.37
C ASN A 183 0.26 -3.79 2.21
N VAL A 184 0.27 -2.47 2.39
CA VAL A 184 0.95 -1.56 1.47
C VAL A 184 2.41 -1.42 1.87
N VAL A 185 3.31 -1.50 0.92
CA VAL A 185 4.74 -1.22 1.14
C VAL A 185 5.14 0.13 0.53
N PRO A 186 6.17 0.82 1.05
CA PRO A 186 6.62 2.12 0.54
C PRO A 186 7.06 2.12 -0.93
N LYS A 187 7.24 0.95 -1.56
CA LYS A 187 7.54 0.83 -2.99
C LYS A 187 6.34 1.11 -3.90
N GLY A 188 5.12 1.10 -3.35
CA GLY A 188 3.89 1.24 -4.14
C GLY A 188 3.11 -0.04 -4.29
N ASP A 189 3.62 -1.18 -3.81
CA ASP A 189 2.92 -2.45 -3.92
C ASP A 189 1.90 -2.67 -2.80
N LEU A 190 0.75 -3.25 -3.16
CA LEU A 190 -0.16 -3.95 -2.27
C LEU A 190 0.22 -5.43 -2.25
N VAL A 191 0.75 -5.88 -1.11
CA VAL A 191 1.10 -7.28 -0.89
C VAL A 191 -0.10 -8.00 -0.27
N LEU A 192 -0.63 -8.97 -1.00
CA LEU A 192 -1.76 -9.81 -0.62
C LEU A 192 -1.26 -11.19 -0.17
N LEU A 193 -1.79 -11.68 0.94
CA LEU A 193 -1.66 -13.06 1.39
C LEU A 193 -3.04 -13.71 1.33
N TYR A 194 -3.18 -14.74 0.51
CA TYR A 194 -4.41 -15.51 0.36
C TYR A 194 -4.51 -16.62 1.39
N ALA A 195 -5.73 -17.09 1.66
CA ALA A 195 -6.00 -18.18 2.60
C ALA A 195 -5.35 -19.53 2.21
N ASP A 196 -4.96 -19.69 0.94
CA ASP A 196 -4.22 -20.86 0.44
C ASP A 196 -2.69 -20.73 0.64
N GLY A 197 -2.23 -19.64 1.26
CA GLY A 197 -0.82 -19.34 1.51
C GLY A 197 -0.09 -18.72 0.31
N ARG A 198 -0.77 -18.48 -0.83
CA ARG A 198 -0.16 -17.74 -1.95
C ARG A 198 0.01 -16.28 -1.57
N MET A 199 1.10 -15.69 -2.07
CA MET A 199 1.34 -14.26 -1.99
C MET A 199 1.35 -13.65 -3.38
N GLU A 200 0.72 -12.49 -3.49
CA GLU A 200 0.67 -11.69 -4.71
C GLU A 200 1.02 -10.24 -4.38
N SER A 201 1.62 -9.56 -5.36
CA SER A 201 2.04 -8.17 -5.26
C SER A 201 1.36 -7.43 -6.39
N VAL A 202 0.55 -6.43 -6.07
CA VAL A 202 -0.16 -5.59 -7.03
C VAL A 202 0.42 -4.18 -6.95
N ASP A 203 0.95 -3.67 -8.05
CA ASP A 203 1.51 -2.32 -8.09
C ASP A 203 0.38 -1.28 -8.10
N LEU A 204 0.23 -0.53 -7.01
CA LEU A 204 -0.81 0.49 -6.88
C LEU A 204 -0.51 1.78 -7.66
N THR A 205 0.69 1.92 -8.23
CA THR A 205 1.06 3.08 -9.06
C THR A 205 0.60 2.91 -10.51
N GLU A 206 0.25 1.68 -10.91
CA GLU A 206 -0.28 1.40 -12.23
C GLU A 206 -1.65 2.04 -12.45
N ARG A 207 -1.89 2.51 -13.68
CA ARG A 207 -3.13 3.18 -14.08
C ARG A 207 -4.37 2.31 -13.88
N ASP A 208 -4.24 1.01 -14.10
CA ASP A 208 -5.36 0.07 -13.99
C ASP A 208 -5.74 -0.21 -12.52
N ASN A 209 -4.87 0.13 -11.57
CA ASN A 209 -5.05 -0.09 -10.14
C ASN A 209 -5.42 1.21 -9.38
N ARG A 210 -5.82 2.28 -10.08
CA ARG A 210 -6.14 3.58 -9.45
C ARG A 210 -7.28 3.51 -8.44
N ASP A 211 -8.38 2.87 -8.80
CA ASP A 211 -9.53 2.72 -7.90
C ASP A 211 -9.15 1.92 -6.65
N LEU A 212 -8.31 0.90 -6.83
CA LEU A 212 -7.76 0.11 -5.74
C LEU A 212 -6.85 0.96 -4.85
N LEU A 213 -5.95 1.75 -5.42
CA LEU A 213 -5.09 2.69 -4.70
C LEU A 213 -5.94 3.63 -3.83
N ILE A 214 -6.95 4.29 -4.41
CA ILE A 214 -7.82 5.24 -3.69
C ILE A 214 -8.52 4.55 -2.52
N THR A 215 -9.04 3.34 -2.74
CA THR A 215 -9.73 2.54 -1.71
C THR A 215 -8.79 2.17 -0.58
N VAL A 216 -7.62 1.63 -0.91
CA VAL A 216 -6.60 1.21 0.06
C VAL A 216 -6.08 2.40 0.85
N VAL A 217 -5.73 3.49 0.18
CA VAL A 217 -5.25 4.73 0.80
C VAL A 217 -6.28 5.26 1.79
N SER A 218 -7.56 5.25 1.43
CA SER A 218 -8.63 5.76 2.30
C SER A 218 -8.72 4.99 3.62
N ASP A 219 -8.46 3.67 3.63
CA ASP A 219 -8.40 2.85 4.85
C ASP A 219 -7.12 3.10 5.67
N VAL A 220 -5.98 3.25 5.00
CA VAL A 220 -4.69 3.32 5.71
C VAL A 220 -4.33 4.71 6.21
N MET A 221 -4.88 5.79 5.63
CA MET A 221 -4.57 7.17 5.99
C MET A 221 -4.76 7.49 7.49
N PRO A 222 -5.85 7.06 8.16
CA PRO A 222 -5.99 7.22 9.61
C PRO A 222 -4.86 6.58 10.41
N ARG A 223 -4.43 5.37 10.03
CA ARG A 223 -3.33 4.64 10.69
C ARG A 223 -1.99 5.32 10.42
N PHE A 224 -1.81 5.81 9.20
CA PHE A 224 -0.63 6.55 8.79
C PHE A 224 -0.44 7.83 9.61
N ASN A 225 -1.51 8.61 9.82
CA ASN A 225 -1.47 9.80 10.68
C ASN A 225 -1.11 9.48 12.14
N ASN A 226 -1.56 8.33 12.64
CA ASN A 226 -1.19 7.86 13.97
C ASN A 226 0.32 7.55 14.05
N LEU A 227 0.88 6.86 13.04
CA LEU A 227 2.33 6.59 12.96
C LEU A 227 3.17 7.88 12.96
N ILE A 228 2.73 8.92 12.23
CA ILE A 228 3.42 10.22 12.23
C ILE A 228 3.46 10.80 13.64
N SER A 229 2.32 10.79 14.33
CA SER A 229 2.21 11.33 15.69
C SER A 229 3.10 10.57 16.67
N GLN A 230 3.03 9.23 16.66
CA GLN A 230 3.89 8.39 17.49
C GLN A 230 5.38 8.61 17.22
N ARG A 231 5.77 8.79 15.94
CA ARG A 231 7.16 9.04 15.58
C ARG A 231 7.63 10.40 16.09
N ARG A 232 6.81 11.43 15.97
CA ARG A 232 7.10 12.77 16.50
C ARG A 232 7.29 12.71 18.01
N ASP A 233 6.36 12.12 18.74
CA ASP A 233 6.39 12.08 20.20
C ASP A 233 7.67 11.35 20.70
N LYS A 234 8.05 10.24 20.07
CA LYS A 234 9.32 9.54 20.36
C LYS A 234 10.56 10.41 20.09
N ILE A 235 10.53 11.24 19.05
CA ILE A 235 11.64 12.15 18.74
C ILE A 235 11.72 13.24 19.81
N GLU A 236 10.59 13.80 20.23
CA GLU A 236 10.52 14.83 21.28
C GLU A 236 11.02 14.30 22.63
N GLU A 237 10.66 13.08 23.00
CA GLU A 237 11.18 12.39 24.20
C GLU A 237 12.71 12.26 24.15
N ARG A 238 13.26 11.83 23.01
CA ARG A 238 14.71 11.69 22.82
C ARG A 238 15.43 13.03 22.91
N ILE A 239 14.88 14.09 22.30
CA ILE A 239 15.45 15.44 22.37
C ILE A 239 15.45 15.94 23.81
N THR A 240 14.36 15.73 24.54
CA THR A 240 14.24 16.14 25.93
C THR A 240 15.26 15.41 26.81
N PHE A 241 15.36 14.09 26.66
CA PHE A 241 16.36 13.29 27.37
C PHE A 241 17.79 13.77 27.08
N LEU A 242 18.16 13.92 25.80
CA LEU A 242 19.51 14.36 25.42
C LEU A 242 19.82 15.76 25.93
N SER A 243 18.84 16.67 25.95
CA SER A 243 19.00 18.02 26.49
C SER A 243 19.29 18.00 27.99
N SER A 244 18.56 17.17 28.75
CA SER A 244 18.80 16.96 30.18
C SER A 244 20.19 16.40 30.45
N VAL A 245 20.59 15.33 29.74
CA VAL A 245 21.93 14.73 29.88
C VAL A 245 23.03 15.73 29.54
N THR A 246 22.87 16.46 28.43
CA THR A 246 23.85 17.47 28.01
C THR A 246 24.02 18.57 29.05
N ARG A 247 22.93 19.03 29.67
CA ARG A 247 22.96 20.05 30.71
C ARG A 247 23.68 19.57 31.97
N GLU A 248 23.45 18.33 32.39
CA GLU A 248 24.16 17.75 33.54
C GLU A 248 25.66 17.61 33.24
N LEU A 249 26.03 17.14 32.05
CA LEU A 249 27.43 17.03 31.63
C LEU A 249 28.13 18.40 31.60
N GLN A 250 27.46 19.45 31.12
CA GLN A 250 27.98 20.83 31.16
C GLN A 250 28.19 21.30 32.60
N THR A 251 27.21 21.05 33.48
CA THR A 251 27.31 21.41 34.90
C THR A 251 28.51 20.72 35.57
N ILE A 252 28.74 19.44 35.25
CA ILE A 252 29.91 18.69 35.72
C ILE A 252 31.21 19.31 35.18
N ALA A 253 31.28 19.61 33.88
CA ALA A 253 32.45 20.21 33.26
C ALA A 253 32.83 21.56 33.90
N ASP A 254 31.85 22.45 34.06
CA ASP A 254 32.04 23.78 34.67
C ASP A 254 32.54 23.67 36.13
N SER A 255 32.13 22.63 36.86
CA SER A 255 32.59 22.39 38.23
C SER A 255 34.08 22.04 38.32
N PHE A 256 34.66 21.44 37.28
CA PHE A 256 36.09 21.16 37.21
C PHE A 256 36.92 22.41 36.91
N GLU A 257 36.38 23.37 36.16
CA GLU A 257 37.07 24.63 35.85
C GLU A 257 37.16 25.59 37.05
N THR A 258 36.25 25.46 38.01
CA THR A 258 36.16 26.38 39.16
C THR A 258 37.12 26.01 40.31
N VAL A 259 37.75 24.82 40.27
CA VAL A 259 38.65 24.30 41.32
C VAL A 259 40.14 24.44 40.96
N GLY A 260 40.47 24.95 39.76
CA GLY A 260 41.84 25.23 39.30
C GLY A 260 42.23 26.70 39.43
#